data_AF-I4YXJ3-F1
#
_entry.id   AF-I4YXJ3-F1
#
_cell.length_a   1.000
_cell.length_b   1.000
_cell.length_c   1.000
_cell.angle_alpha   90.00
_cell.angle_beta   90.00
_cell.angle_gamma   90.00
#
_symmetry.space_group_name_H-M   'P 1'
#
loop_
_entity.id
_entity.type
_entity.pdbx_description
1 polymer ?
#
loop_
_entity_poly.entity_id
_entity_poly.type
_entity_poly.pdbx_seq_one_letter_code
_entity_poly.pdbx_strand_id
1 'polypeptide(L)'
;MKFLARSLGLLLIAAGFVGLVIDGTRSIVNNAVSFESIGKVAGVLSPNGLAELEGSIAQRGYPWLWDPIATYVLQMPASVTAFLLGALLMWVGQKPLEPIGYLAGR
;
A
#
# COMPACT_ATOMS: atom_id res chain seq x y z
N MET A 1 6.71 15.07 -11.29
CA MET A 1 6.17 14.37 -10.11
C MET A 1 4.72 13.92 -10.25
N LYS A 2 3.79 14.78 -10.73
CA LYS A 2 2.36 14.42 -10.88
C LYS A 2 2.08 13.16 -11.71
N PHE A 3 2.74 13.01 -12.86
CA PHE A 3 2.58 11.83 -13.72
C PHE A 3 2.97 10.55 -12.98
N LEU A 4 4.17 10.52 -12.38
CA LEU A 4 4.68 9.36 -11.66
C LEU A 4 3.80 8.98 -10.46
N ALA A 5 3.32 9.96 -9.69
CA ALA A 5 2.40 9.72 -8.59
C ALA A 5 1.08 9.09 -9.07
N ARG A 6 0.52 9.57 -10.18
CA ARG A 6 -0.71 9.00 -10.77
C ARG A 6 -0.48 7.61 -11.34
N SER A 7 0.64 7.37 -12.05
CA SER A 7 0.96 6.06 -12.60
C SER A 7 1.11 5.02 -11.48
N LEU A 8 1.91 5.32 -10.44
CA LEU A 8 2.05 4.45 -9.28
C LEU A 8 0.72 4.27 -8.52
N GLY A 9 -0.04 5.36 -8.36
CA GLY A 9 -1.35 5.32 -7.73
C GLY A 9 -2.33 4.38 -8.45
N LEU A 10 -2.41 4.45 -9.78
CA LEU A 10 -3.25 3.55 -10.58
C LEU A 10 -2.82 2.09 -10.47
N LEU A 11 -1.51 1.82 -10.51
CA LEU A 11 -0.98 0.46 -10.34
C LEU A 11 -1.33 -0.11 -8.97
N LEU A 12 -1.20 0.69 -7.90
CA LEU A 12 -1.54 0.27 -6.55
C LEU A 12 -3.05 0.08 -6.35
N ILE A 13 -3.89 0.95 -6.93
CA ILE A 13 -5.35 0.76 -6.92
C ILE A 13 -5.72 -0.56 -7.61
N ALA A 14 -5.14 -0.83 -8.79
CA ALA A 14 -5.41 -2.06 -9.52
C ALA A 14 -4.98 -3.31 -8.72
N ALA A 15 -3.76 -3.30 -8.17
CA ALA A 15 -3.26 -4.39 -7.34
C ALA A 15 -4.11 -4.58 -6.08
N GLY A 16 -4.47 -3.50 -5.39
CA GLY A 16 -5.34 -3.51 -4.22
C GLY A 16 -6.73 -4.05 -4.53
N PHE A 17 -7.33 -3.65 -5.66
CA PHE A 17 -8.62 -4.15 -6.12
C PHE A 17 -8.59 -5.66 -6.41
N VAL A 18 -7.59 -6.14 -7.14
CA VAL A 18 -7.41 -7.59 -7.39
C VAL A 18 -7.23 -8.33 -6.06
N GLY A 19 -6.42 -7.79 -5.15
CA GLY A 19 -6.26 -8.34 -3.80
C GLY A 19 -7.59 -8.41 -3.03
N LEU A 20 -8.42 -7.37 -3.08
CA LEU A 20 -9.74 -7.36 -2.42
C LEU A 20 -10.67 -8.44 -2.99
N VAL A 21 -10.62 -8.72 -4.28
CA VAL A 21 -11.39 -9.82 -4.89
C VAL A 21 -10.89 -11.18 -4.37
N ILE A 22 -9.58 -11.38 -4.29
CA ILE A 22 -8.98 -12.62 -3.75
C ILE A 22 -9.35 -12.78 -2.27
N ASP A 23 -9.18 -11.74 -1.46
CA ASP A 23 -9.54 -11.74 -0.04
C ASP A 23 -11.05 -11.93 0.15
N GLY A 24 -11.88 -11.37 -0.73
CA GLY A 24 -13.33 -11.56 -0.74
C GLY A 24 -13.73 -13.01 -0.99
N THR A 25 -13.16 -13.66 -2.00
CA THR A 25 -13.42 -15.08 -2.27
C THR A 25 -12.96 -15.96 -1.10
N ARG A 26 -11.77 -15.69 -0.54
CA ARG A 26 -11.27 -16.36 0.67
C ARG A 26 -12.21 -16.17 1.85
N SER A 27 -12.75 -14.97 2.04
CA SER A 27 -13.65 -14.66 3.15
C SER A 27 -14.97 -15.42 3.06
N ILE A 28 -15.51 -15.59 1.86
CA ILE A 28 -16.72 -16.38 1.61
C ILE A 28 -16.45 -17.86 1.90
N VAL A 29 -15.34 -18.41 1.38
CA VAL A 29 -14.96 -19.81 1.60
C VAL A 29 -14.76 -20.12 3.08
N ASN A 30 -14.12 -19.20 3.81
CA ASN A 30 -13.83 -19.38 5.23
C ASN A 30 -15.01 -18.99 6.15
N ASN A 31 -16.11 -18.47 5.59
CA ASN A 31 -17.22 -17.88 6.34
C ASN A 31 -16.77 -16.87 7.43
N ALA A 32 -15.70 -16.14 7.14
CA ALA A 32 -15.07 -15.20 8.06
C ALA A 32 -14.28 -14.15 7.25
N VAL A 33 -14.32 -12.89 7.68
CA VAL A 33 -13.55 -11.82 7.02
C VAL A 33 -12.06 -12.13 7.14
N SER A 34 -11.40 -12.35 6.01
CA SER A 34 -10.02 -12.80 5.92
C SER A 34 -9.26 -11.97 4.90
N PHE A 35 -8.15 -11.39 5.35
CA PHE A 35 -7.25 -10.60 4.51
C PHE A 35 -5.85 -11.19 4.54
N GLU A 36 -5.16 -11.14 3.40
CA GLU A 36 -3.74 -11.41 3.32
C GLU A 36 -2.92 -10.24 3.86
N SER A 37 -1.87 -10.52 4.64
CA SER A 37 -0.98 -9.49 5.18
C SER A 37 0.07 -9.05 4.15
N ILE A 38 0.55 -7.82 4.26
CA ILE A 38 1.63 -7.29 3.39
C ILE A 38 2.86 -8.19 3.46
N GLY A 39 3.24 -8.66 4.65
CA GLY A 39 4.39 -9.54 4.83
C GLY A 39 4.25 -10.86 4.09
N LYS A 40 3.03 -11.45 4.04
CA LYS A 40 2.79 -12.67 3.29
C LYS A 40 2.88 -12.44 1.78
N VAL A 41 2.29 -11.36 1.27
CA VAL A 41 2.43 -10.98 -0.15
C VAL A 41 3.89 -10.72 -0.51
N ALA A 42 4.60 -9.97 0.33
CA ALA A 42 6.01 -9.64 0.13
C ALA A 42 6.89 -10.90 0.14
N GLY A 43 6.66 -11.85 1.04
CA GLY A 43 7.38 -13.13 1.08
C GLY A 43 7.13 -14.01 -0.14
N VAL A 44 5.92 -13.95 -0.74
CA VAL A 44 5.63 -14.63 -2.01
C VAL A 44 6.40 -14.01 -3.18
N LEU A 45 6.53 -12.67 -3.20
CA LEU A 45 7.25 -11.95 -4.25
C LEU A 45 8.78 -12.04 -4.09
N SER A 46 9.27 -12.05 -2.84
CA SER A 46 10.68 -12.10 -2.49
C SER A 46 10.87 -12.91 -1.20
N PRO A 47 11.17 -14.22 -1.31
CA PRO A 47 11.26 -15.11 -0.15
C PRO A 47 12.31 -14.68 0.88
N ASN A 48 13.46 -14.17 0.42
CA ASN A 48 14.58 -13.79 1.29
C ASN A 48 14.63 -12.29 1.59
N GLY A 49 13.87 -11.45 0.87
CA GLY A 49 14.01 -10.00 0.93
C GLY A 49 13.68 -9.40 2.29
N LEU A 50 12.69 -9.96 3.01
CA LEU A 50 12.33 -9.47 4.35
C LEU A 50 13.42 -9.78 5.39
N ALA A 51 14.01 -10.97 5.35
CA ALA A 51 15.08 -11.36 6.26
C ALA A 51 16.37 -10.56 6.02
N GLU A 52 16.70 -10.32 4.74
CA GLU A 52 17.82 -9.46 4.36
C GLU A 52 17.61 -8.00 4.82
N LEU A 53 16.39 -7.48 4.70
CA LEU A 53 16.03 -6.14 5.15
C LEU A 53 16.14 -6.00 6.68
N GLU A 54 15.61 -6.98 7.43
CA GLU A 54 15.76 -7.05 8.88
C GLU A 54 17.23 -7.02 9.29
N GLY A 55 18.05 -7.89 8.69
CA GLY A 55 19.49 -7.96 8.95
C GLY A 55 20.19 -6.63 8.66
N SER A 56 19.84 -5.96 7.55
CA SER A 56 20.41 -4.65 7.20
C SER A 56 20.05 -3.55 8.19
N ILE A 57 18.80 -3.54 8.68
CA ILE A 57 18.32 -2.57 9.68
C ILE A 57 19.02 -2.79 11.03
N ALA A 58 19.13 -4.05 11.46
CA ALA A 58 19.82 -4.43 12.68
C ALA A 58 21.30 -4.04 12.66
N GLN A 59 21.99 -4.29 11.54
CA GLN A 59 23.40 -3.91 11.36
C GLN A 59 23.63 -2.39 11.41
N ARG A 60 22.65 -1.59 11.00
CA ARG A 60 22.72 -0.11 11.07
C ARG A 60 22.44 0.45 12.46
N GLY A 61 22.07 -0.40 13.42
CA GLY A 61 21.82 0.00 14.80
C GLY A 61 20.43 0.59 15.05
N TYR A 62 19.45 0.34 14.17
CA TYR A 62 18.07 0.83 14.33
C TYR A 62 17.05 -0.31 14.48
N PRO A 63 17.20 -1.23 15.46
CA PRO A 63 16.30 -2.39 15.61
C PRO A 63 14.84 -1.99 15.84
N TRP A 64 14.61 -0.83 16.47
CA TRP A 64 13.26 -0.28 16.70
C TRP A 64 12.50 0.07 15.41
N LEU A 65 13.22 0.24 14.29
CA LEU A 65 12.62 0.47 12.98
C LEU A 65 12.05 -0.83 12.40
N TRP A 66 12.63 -1.97 12.76
CA TRP A 66 12.08 -3.27 12.40
C TRP A 66 10.92 -3.64 13.32
N ASP A 67 11.17 -3.67 14.63
CA ASP A 67 10.19 -4.01 15.65
C ASP A 67 10.05 -2.84 16.65
N PRO A 68 8.93 -2.10 16.66
CA PRO A 68 7.61 -2.51 16.16
C PRO A 68 7.20 -1.98 14.77
N ILE A 69 7.97 -1.09 14.15
CA ILE A 69 7.45 -0.29 13.03
C ILE A 69 7.22 -1.12 11.77
N ALA A 70 8.25 -1.79 11.25
CA ALA A 70 8.10 -2.62 10.05
C ALA A 70 7.19 -3.81 10.31
N THR A 71 7.29 -4.45 11.48
CA THR A 71 6.42 -5.58 11.86
C THR A 71 4.94 -5.18 11.87
N TYR A 72 4.57 -4.02 12.41
CA TYR A 72 3.19 -3.52 12.32
C TYR A 72 2.73 -3.31 10.88
N VAL A 73 3.56 -2.67 10.04
CA VAL A 73 3.23 -2.44 8.62
C VAL A 73 3.05 -3.77 7.88
N LEU A 74 3.93 -4.75 8.10
CA LEU A 74 3.86 -6.06 7.45
C LEU A 74 2.61 -6.86 7.86
N GLN A 75 2.03 -6.58 9.02
CA GLN A 75 0.79 -7.22 9.48
C GLN A 75 -0.48 -6.58 8.89
N MET A 76 -0.39 -5.40 8.29
CA MET A 76 -1.56 -4.72 7.71
C MET A 76 -2.14 -5.52 6.53
N PRO A 77 -3.47 -5.41 6.28
CA PRO A 77 -4.10 -6.02 5.11
C PRO A 77 -3.53 -5.47 3.80
N ALA A 78 -2.95 -6.33 2.97
CA ALA A 78 -2.23 -5.91 1.77
C ALA A 78 -3.13 -5.24 0.74
N SER A 79 -4.29 -5.83 0.48
CA SER A 79 -5.27 -5.35 -0.50
C SER A 79 -5.82 -3.96 -0.14
N VAL A 80 -6.28 -3.80 1.10
CA VAL A 80 -6.79 -2.52 1.63
C VAL A 80 -5.69 -1.47 1.63
N THR A 81 -4.49 -1.81 2.11
CA THR A 81 -3.37 -0.87 2.20
C THR A 81 -2.93 -0.39 0.82
N ALA A 82 -2.78 -1.29 -0.15
CA ALA A 82 -2.43 -0.94 -1.52
C ALA A 82 -3.51 -0.05 -2.17
N PHE A 83 -4.79 -0.39 -1.98
CA PHE A 83 -5.89 0.40 -2.54
C PHE A 83 -5.93 1.82 -1.96
N LEU A 84 -5.83 1.96 -0.63
CA LEU A 84 -5.84 3.26 0.04
C LEU A 84 -4.60 4.09 -0.29
N LEU A 85 -3.42 3.48 -0.31
CA LEU A 85 -2.18 4.16 -0.69
C LEU A 85 -2.23 4.62 -2.16
N GLY A 86 -2.76 3.78 -3.04
CA GLY A 86 -2.96 4.14 -4.44
C GLY A 86 -3.95 5.29 -4.61
N ALA A 87 -5.06 5.29 -3.87
CA ALA A 87 -6.03 6.38 -3.83
C ALA A 87 -5.40 7.68 -3.31
N LEU A 88 -4.58 7.60 -2.25
CA LEU A 88 -3.84 8.74 -1.71
C LEU A 88 -2.88 9.34 -2.75
N LEU A 89 -2.10 8.49 -3.45
CA LEU A 89 -1.20 8.94 -4.51
C LEU A 89 -1.96 9.59 -5.68
N MET A 90 -3.11 9.03 -6.05
CA MET A 90 -3.98 9.61 -7.05
C MET A 90 -4.47 11.00 -6.63
N TRP A 91 -4.88 11.16 -5.36
CA TRP A 91 -5.31 12.43 -4.80
C TRP A 91 -4.20 13.48 -4.79
N VAL A 92 -3.01 13.15 -4.29
CA VAL A 92 -1.83 14.03 -4.31
C VAL A 92 -1.43 14.41 -5.74
N GLY A 93 -1.64 13.52 -6.71
CA GLY A 93 -1.37 13.76 -8.12
C GLY A 93 -2.40 14.63 -8.85
N GLN A 94 -3.52 15.01 -8.23
CA GLN A 94 -4.59 15.78 -8.88
C GLN A 94 -4.14 17.18 -9.32
N LYS A 95 -4.74 17.68 -10.40
CA LYS A 95 -4.64 19.10 -10.75
C LYS A 95 -5.55 19.85 -9.77
N PRO A 96 -5.12 20.97 -9.18
CA PRO A 96 -6.02 21.81 -8.40
C PRO A 96 -7.25 22.15 -9.25
N LEU A 97 -8.42 22.16 -8.61
CA LEU A 97 -9.67 22.53 -9.25
C LEU A 97 -9.52 23.92 -9.87
N GLU A 98 -9.95 24.05 -11.13
CA GLU A 98 -9.95 25.36 -11.77
C GLU A 98 -10.93 26.26 -11.01
N PRO A 99 -10.51 27.46 -10.56
CA PRO A 99 -11.41 28.37 -9.87
C PRO A 99 -12.59 28.70 -10.78
N ILE A 100 -13.80 28.44 -10.31
CA ILE A 100 -15.04 28.84 -10.99
C ILE A 100 -15.59 30.13 -10.37
N GLY A 101 -16.09 31.05 -11.19
CA GLY A 101 -16.71 32.30 -10.74
C GLY A 101 -15.73 33.42 -10.38
N TYR A 102 -16.03 34.22 -9.35
CA TYR A 102 -15.31 35.45 -8.98
C TYR A 102 -13.81 35.25 -8.68
N LEU A 103 -13.39 34.02 -8.36
CA LEU A 103 -11.99 33.65 -8.13
C LEU A 103 -11.16 33.46 -9.42
N ALA A 104 -11.79 33.44 -10.60
CA ALA A 104 -11.10 33.31 -11.88
C ALA A 104 -10.60 34.64 -12.46
N GLY A 105 -11.03 35.78 -11.90
CA GLY A 105 -10.79 37.13 -12.45
C GLY A 105 -9.78 37.99 -11.69
N ARG A 106 -8.97 37.42 -10.79
CA ARG A 106 -7.92 38.14 -10.06
C ARG A 106 -6.53 37.64 -10.44
#